data_AF-A0A937ARQ4-F1
#
_entry.id   AF-A0A937ARQ4-F1
#
_cell.length_a   1.000
_cell.length_b   1.000
_cell.length_c   1.000
_cell.angle_alpha   90.00
_cell.angle_beta   90.00
_cell.angle_gamma   90.00
#
_symmetry.space_group_name_H-M   'P 1'
#
loop_
_entity.id
_entity.type
_entity.pdbx_description
1 polymer ?
#
loop_
_entity_poly.entity_id
_entity_poly.type
_entity_poly.pdbx_seq_one_letter_code
_entity_poly.pdbx_strand_id
1 'polypeptide(L)'
;MNANRRLLITRLAWVVIPMMMGVLMYLKGRTVPVLFERWLLYNSKETSSFPGSIWIPDYLWCVSLWMAMVMVWGGWGRIPKAWKIGIAIMVSATELFQWLGWMHGTGDWIDVLMYQMAILTVYILHKTKRI
;
A
#
# COMPACT_ATOMS: atom_id res chain seq x y z
N MET A 1 -14.95 -2.91 -30.29
CA MET A 1 -13.82 -3.10 -29.35
C MET A 1 -14.09 -4.36 -28.51
N ASN A 2 -13.28 -5.40 -28.64
CA ASN A 2 -13.51 -6.73 -28.02
C ASN A 2 -13.78 -6.65 -26.51
N ALA A 3 -14.73 -7.46 -26.02
CA ALA A 3 -15.10 -7.51 -24.59
C ALA A 3 -13.90 -7.80 -23.68
N ASN A 4 -13.00 -8.68 -24.12
CA ASN A 4 -11.74 -8.98 -23.41
C ASN A 4 -10.78 -7.78 -23.35
N ARG A 5 -10.78 -6.93 -24.39
CA ARG A 5 -9.94 -5.73 -24.45
C ARG A 5 -10.49 -4.63 -23.53
N ARG A 6 -11.83 -4.48 -23.45
CA ARG A 6 -12.48 -3.61 -22.46
C ARG A 6 -12.14 -4.06 -21.04
N LEU A 7 -12.30 -5.35 -20.74
CA LEU A 7 -12.00 -5.91 -19.41
C LEU A 7 -10.54 -5.69 -19.00
N LEU A 8 -9.59 -5.87 -19.93
CA LEU A 8 -8.17 -5.61 -19.71
C LEU A 8 -7.89 -4.12 -19.43
N ILE A 9 -8.45 -3.22 -20.24
CA ILE A 9 -8.29 -1.77 -20.06
C ILE A 9 -8.87 -1.32 -18.72
N THR A 10 -10.05 -1.81 -18.34
CA THR A 10 -10.65 -1.49 -17.05
C THR A 10 -9.77 -1.98 -15.91
N ARG A 11 -9.26 -3.22 -15.99
CA ARG A 11 -8.33 -3.77 -14.98
C ARG A 11 -7.03 -2.97 -14.87
N LEU A 12 -6.44 -2.59 -16.00
CA LEU A 12 -5.24 -1.75 -16.03
C LEU A 12 -5.50 -0.36 -15.46
N ALA A 13 -6.62 0.27 -15.82
CA ALA A 13 -7.02 1.56 -15.26
C ALA A 13 -7.22 1.48 -13.74
N TRP A 14 -7.81 0.38 -13.23
CA TRP A 14 -7.98 0.14 -11.79
C TRP A 14 -6.68 -0.12 -11.03
N VAL A 15 -5.56 -0.37 -11.71
CA VAL A 15 -4.22 -0.49 -11.09
C VAL A 15 -3.45 0.81 -11.25
N VAL A 16 -3.41 1.35 -12.47
CA VAL A 16 -2.62 2.54 -12.80
C VAL A 16 -3.18 3.80 -12.14
N ILE A 17 -4.51 3.96 -12.07
CA ILE A 17 -5.12 5.17 -11.49
C ILE A 17 -4.85 5.27 -9.98
N PRO A 18 -5.11 4.24 -9.14
CA PRO A 18 -4.77 4.31 -7.72
C PRO A 18 -3.26 4.47 -7.49
N MET A 19 -2.43 3.84 -8.33
CA MET A 19 -0.97 3.98 -8.24
C MET A 19 -0.55 5.43 -8.53
N MET A 20 -1.10 6.06 -9.57
CA MET A 20 -0.87 7.47 -9.87
C MET A 20 -1.42 8.41 -8.78
N MET A 21 -2.59 8.11 -8.22
CA MET A 21 -3.16 8.89 -7.12
C MET A 21 -2.30 8.79 -5.86
N GLY A 22 -1.83 7.60 -5.50
CA GLY A 22 -0.89 7.41 -4.39
C GLY A 22 0.39 8.20 -4.58
N VAL A 23 0.96 8.18 -5.78
CA VAL A 23 2.14 9.00 -6.13
C VAL A 23 1.84 10.50 -6.03
N LEU A 24 0.71 10.98 -6.55
CA LEU A 24 0.34 12.39 -6.50
C LEU A 24 0.07 12.89 -5.07
N MET A 25 -0.62 12.10 -4.25
CA MET A 25 -0.87 12.43 -2.84
C MET A 25 0.44 12.45 -2.04
N TYR A 26 1.31 11.48 -2.28
CA TYR A 26 2.65 11.43 -1.71
C TYR A 26 3.52 12.64 -2.09
N LEU A 27 3.48 13.07 -3.36
CA LEU A 27 4.22 14.25 -3.81
C LEU A 27 3.65 15.56 -3.26
N LYS A 28 2.32 15.68 -3.15
CA LYS A 28 1.64 16.91 -2.71
C LYS A 28 1.66 17.11 -1.18
N GLY A 29 1.76 16.04 -0.42
CA GLY A 29 1.79 16.06 1.05
C GLY A 29 3.19 16.21 1.66
N ARG A 30 4.26 16.29 0.85
CA ARG A 30 5.64 16.30 1.35
C ARG A 30 6.31 17.67 1.27
N THR A 31 6.96 18.04 2.37
CA THR A 31 7.78 19.25 2.55
C THR A 31 9.27 19.06 2.19
N VAL A 32 9.68 17.84 1.83
CA VAL A 32 11.08 17.46 1.58
C VAL A 32 11.17 16.58 0.32
N PRO A 33 12.13 16.83 -0.59
CA PRO A 33 12.18 16.16 -1.89
C PRO A 33 12.55 14.67 -1.84
N VAL A 34 12.12 13.93 -2.86
CA VAL A 34 12.34 12.48 -3.03
C VAL A 34 13.14 12.21 -4.32
N LEU A 35 13.92 11.13 -4.28
CA LEU A 35 14.82 10.50 -5.26
C LEU A 35 14.68 10.79 -6.77
N PHE A 36 13.52 11.18 -7.31
CA PHE A 36 13.42 11.61 -8.71
C PHE A 36 14.23 12.89 -8.98
N GLU A 37 14.41 13.74 -7.96
CA GLU A 37 15.33 14.88 -8.02
C GLU A 37 16.81 14.46 -7.94
N ARG A 38 17.14 13.34 -7.28
CA ARG A 38 18.51 12.81 -7.23
C ARG A 38 19.02 12.30 -8.56
N TRP A 39 18.12 11.83 -9.43
CA TRP A 39 18.50 11.39 -10.77
C TRP A 39 18.72 12.56 -11.74
N LEU A 40 18.17 13.74 -11.42
CA LEU A 40 18.10 14.85 -12.37
C LEU A 40 18.74 16.16 -11.93
N LEU A 41 19.09 16.39 -10.65
CA LEU A 41 19.94 17.48 -10.10
C LEU A 41 19.43 17.88 -8.70
N TYR A 42 19.73 17.15 -7.62
CA TYR A 42 19.72 17.75 -6.28
C TYR A 42 20.42 16.90 -5.20
N ASN A 43 21.49 17.46 -4.64
CA ASN A 43 22.17 16.98 -3.43
C ASN A 43 21.44 17.56 -2.22
N SER A 44 20.57 16.78 -1.58
CA SER A 44 20.15 17.06 -0.21
C SER A 44 20.60 15.92 0.71
N LYS A 45 21.11 16.36 1.87
CA LYS A 45 21.94 15.63 2.81
C LYS A 45 21.22 14.39 3.35
N GLU A 46 21.89 13.24 3.24
CA GLU A 46 21.43 11.98 3.79
C GLU A 46 21.44 12.00 5.32
N THR A 47 20.27 11.78 5.92
CA THR A 47 20.16 11.04 7.17
C THR A 47 19.94 9.58 6.81
N SER A 48 21.04 8.83 6.85
CA SER A 48 21.15 7.38 7.07
C SER A 48 19.91 6.52 6.75
N SER A 49 19.86 5.98 5.54
CA SER A 49 19.11 4.75 5.27
C SER A 49 19.98 3.82 4.42
N PHE A 50 19.98 2.54 4.77
CA PHE A 50 20.82 1.51 4.15
C PHE A 50 20.74 1.56 2.61
N PRO A 51 21.87 1.48 1.87
CA PRO A 51 21.84 1.43 0.42
C PRO A 51 21.09 0.17 -0.03
N GLY A 52 19.88 0.36 -0.55
CA GLY A 52 18.96 -0.72 -0.93
C GLY A 52 17.62 -0.75 -0.17
N SER A 53 17.39 0.12 0.84
CA SER A 53 16.08 0.23 1.48
C SER A 53 15.11 0.99 0.56
N ILE A 54 14.56 0.28 -0.42
CA ILE A 54 13.42 0.77 -1.20
C ILE A 54 12.22 0.75 -0.25
N TRP A 55 11.91 1.90 0.35
CA TRP A 55 10.71 2.07 1.17
C TRP A 55 9.49 1.97 0.24
N ILE A 56 8.81 0.82 0.30
CA ILE A 56 7.55 0.62 -0.42
C ILE A 56 6.50 1.47 0.30
N PRO A 57 5.74 2.34 -0.40
CA PRO A 57 4.67 3.13 0.20
C PRO A 57 3.73 2.27 1.05
N ASP A 58 3.29 2.78 2.20
CA ASP A 58 2.53 2.03 3.20
C ASP A 58 1.25 1.40 2.66
N TYR A 59 0.60 2.11 1.75
CA TYR A 59 -0.51 1.60 0.99
C TYR A 59 -0.16 0.35 0.15
N LEU A 60 0.95 0.38 -0.60
CA LEU A 60 1.30 -0.66 -1.57
C LEU A 60 1.75 -1.97 -0.91
N TRP A 61 2.50 -1.89 0.19
CA TRP A 61 2.88 -3.12 0.90
C TRP A 61 1.66 -3.76 1.56
N CYS A 62 0.77 -2.95 2.14
CA CYS A 62 -0.45 -3.45 2.75
C CYS A 62 -1.39 -4.07 1.70
N VAL A 63 -1.56 -3.44 0.53
CA VAL A 63 -2.29 -4.06 -0.60
C VAL A 63 -1.66 -5.39 -0.99
N SER A 64 -0.33 -5.47 -1.10
CA SER A 64 0.38 -6.69 -1.48
C SER A 64 0.15 -7.83 -0.47
N LEU A 65 0.19 -7.53 0.83
CA LEU A 65 -0.10 -8.47 1.90
C LEU A 65 -1.53 -9.03 1.79
N TRP A 66 -2.51 -8.15 1.62
CA TRP A 66 -3.91 -8.56 1.50
C TRP A 66 -4.20 -9.34 0.21
N MET A 67 -3.54 -8.97 -0.89
CA MET A 67 -3.59 -9.76 -2.13
C MET A 67 -3.00 -11.15 -1.95
N ALA A 68 -1.88 -11.30 -1.22
CA ALA A 68 -1.30 -12.59 -0.90
C ALA A 68 -2.28 -13.47 -0.09
N MET A 69 -2.94 -12.89 0.91
CA MET A 69 -3.98 -13.58 1.69
C MET A 69 -5.16 -14.01 0.81
N VAL A 70 -5.61 -13.16 -0.10
CA VAL A 70 -6.66 -13.54 -1.05
C VAL A 70 -6.22 -14.69 -1.95
N MET A 71 -4.97 -14.72 -2.41
CA MET A 71 -4.43 -15.80 -3.24
C MET A 71 -4.36 -17.13 -2.47
N VAL A 72 -3.80 -17.13 -1.26
CA VAL A 72 -3.63 -18.36 -0.45
C VAL A 72 -4.98 -19.00 -0.10
N TRP A 73 -6.00 -18.21 0.24
CA TRP A 73 -7.33 -18.73 0.56
C TRP A 73 -8.27 -18.84 -0.65
N GLY A 74 -7.82 -18.45 -1.85
CA GLY A 74 -8.62 -18.52 -3.07
C GLY A 74 -9.83 -17.58 -3.08
N GLY A 75 -9.76 -16.44 -2.38
CA GLY A 75 -10.79 -15.42 -2.38
C GLY A 75 -10.99 -14.74 -1.02
N TRP A 76 -11.46 -13.49 -1.04
CA TRP A 76 -11.69 -12.71 0.19
C TRP A 76 -12.68 -13.37 1.15
N GLY A 77 -13.75 -13.97 0.61
CA GLY A 77 -14.77 -14.65 1.42
C GLY A 77 -14.27 -15.88 2.17
N ARG A 78 -13.18 -16.49 1.70
CA ARG A 78 -12.60 -17.73 2.24
C ARG A 78 -11.55 -17.49 3.31
N ILE A 79 -11.02 -16.27 3.44
CA ILE A 79 -10.09 -15.90 4.51
C ILE A 79 -10.86 -15.90 5.86
N PRO A 80 -10.43 -16.66 6.88
CA PRO A 80 -11.09 -16.71 8.18
C PRO A 80 -11.14 -15.33 8.84
N LYS A 81 -12.24 -15.04 9.55
CA LYS A 81 -12.45 -13.74 10.21
C LYS A 81 -11.32 -13.41 11.20
N ALA A 82 -10.82 -14.40 11.93
CA ALA A 82 -9.71 -14.24 12.87
C ALA A 82 -8.44 -13.70 12.19
N TRP A 83 -8.08 -14.24 11.02
CA TRP A 83 -6.94 -13.77 10.23
C TRP A 83 -7.13 -12.34 9.73
N LYS A 84 -8.34 -11.99 9.28
CA LYS A 84 -8.64 -10.62 8.83
C LYS A 84 -8.43 -9.60 9.95
N ILE A 85 -9.00 -9.89 11.13
CA ILE A 85 -8.90 -9.03 12.29
C ILE A 85 -7.45 -8.97 12.78
N GLY A 86 -6.78 -10.12 12.91
CA GLY A 86 -5.41 -10.21 13.38
C GLY A 86 -4.44 -9.40 12.52
N ILE A 87 -4.53 -9.53 11.19
CA ILE A 87 -3.68 -8.76 10.27
C ILE A 87 -4.00 -7.27 10.33
N ALA A 88 -5.28 -6.89 10.33
CA ALA A 88 -5.66 -5.48 10.41
C ALA A 88 -5.13 -4.81 11.70
N ILE A 89 -5.24 -5.51 12.84
CA ILE A 89 -4.68 -5.04 14.11
C ILE A 89 -3.15 -4.99 14.03
N MET A 90 -2.50 -6.06 13.57
CA MET A 90 -1.04 -6.12 13.48
C MET A 90 -0.47 -4.98 12.64
N VAL A 91 -1.05 -4.73 11.46
CA VAL A 91 -0.63 -3.65 10.56
C VAL A 91 -0.89 -2.27 11.16
N SER A 92 -1.98 -2.09 11.92
CA SER A 92 -2.22 -0.80 12.59
C SER A 92 -1.32 -0.62 13.82
N ALA A 93 -0.94 -1.72 14.47
CA ALA A 93 -0.07 -1.74 15.64
C ALA A 93 1.39 -1.44 15.29
N THR A 94 1.83 -1.63 14.04
CA THR A 94 3.20 -1.22 13.64
C THR A 94 3.40 0.28 13.82
N GLU A 95 2.42 1.12 13.48
CA GLU A 95 2.50 2.57 13.70
C GLU A 95 2.52 2.92 15.19
N LEU A 96 1.72 2.22 15.99
CA LEU A 96 1.74 2.40 17.44
C LEU A 96 3.13 2.05 18.03
N PHE A 97 3.74 0.96 17.57
CA PHE A 97 5.08 0.58 18.02
C PHE A 97 6.17 1.50 17.50
N GLN A 98 6.01 2.08 16.30
CA GLN A 98 6.91 3.11 15.80
C GLN A 98 6.78 4.40 16.63
N TRP A 99 5.55 4.81 16.97
CA TRP A 99 5.30 5.97 17.81
C TRP A 99 5.87 5.83 19.23
N LEU A 100 5.80 4.62 19.80
CA LEU A 100 6.41 4.28 21.09
C LEU A 100 7.96 4.11 21.01
N GLY A 101 8.55 4.19 19.82
CA GLY A 101 9.98 4.01 19.59
C GLY A 101 10.47 2.56 19.71
N TRP A 102 9.56 1.58 19.71
CA TRP A 102 9.89 0.15 19.75
C TRP A 102 10.24 -0.41 18.38
N MET A 103 9.81 0.26 17.30
CA MET A 103 10.15 -0.05 15.92
C MET A 103 10.64 1.19 15.19
N HIS A 104 11.47 1.01 14.16
CA HIS A 104 11.90 2.10 13.30
C HIS A 104 10.79 2.47 12.31
N GLY A 105 10.48 3.76 12.19
CA GLY A 105 9.49 4.29 11.26
C GLY A 105 8.97 5.68 11.68
N THR A 106 7.92 6.14 11.02
CA THR A 106 7.33 7.47 11.18
C THR A 106 6.29 7.54 12.30
N GLY A 107 5.56 6.45 12.55
CA GLY A 107 4.44 6.45 13.49
C GLY A 107 3.37 7.46 13.09
N ASP A 108 3.10 7.60 11.80
CA ASP A 108 2.16 8.59 11.27
C ASP A 108 0.74 8.00 11.22
N TRP A 109 -0.24 8.78 11.68
CA TRP A 109 -1.65 8.39 11.60
C TRP A 109 -2.14 8.33 10.15
N ILE A 110 -1.47 9.04 9.23
CA ILE A 110 -1.75 8.94 7.79
C ILE A 110 -1.45 7.52 7.28
N ASP A 111 -0.42 6.86 7.80
CA ASP A 111 -0.05 5.49 7.40
C ASP A 111 -1.12 4.50 7.86
N VAL A 112 -1.68 4.69 9.06
CA VAL A 112 -2.85 3.94 9.53
C VAL A 112 -4.04 4.10 8.58
N LEU A 113 -4.33 5.32 8.12
CA LEU A 113 -5.39 5.57 7.15
C LEU A 113 -5.10 4.86 5.82
N MET A 114 -3.85 4.87 5.35
CA MET A 114 -3.45 4.17 4.14
C MET A 114 -3.66 2.65 4.25
N TYR A 115 -3.42 2.05 5.42
CA TYR A 115 -3.72 0.64 5.66
C TYR A 115 -5.21 0.33 5.56
N GLN A 116 -6.08 1.19 6.11
CA GLN A 116 -7.53 1.01 5.99
C GLN A 116 -7.99 1.12 4.53
N MET A 117 -7.41 2.06 3.77
CA MET A 117 -7.69 2.22 2.34
C MET A 117 -7.20 1.01 1.53
N ALA A 118 -6.05 0.42 1.88
CA ALA A 118 -5.53 -0.79 1.26
C ALA A 118 -6.46 -1.99 1.49
N ILE A 119 -6.91 -2.20 2.73
CA ILE A 119 -7.91 -3.22 3.09
C ILE A 119 -9.18 -3.05 2.26
N LEU A 120 -9.73 -1.83 2.21
CA LEU A 120 -10.95 -1.53 1.48
C LEU A 120 -10.79 -1.78 -0.02
N THR A 121 -9.64 -1.42 -0.59
CA THR A 121 -9.32 -1.65 -2.00
C THR A 121 -9.36 -3.15 -2.31
N VAL A 122 -8.64 -3.97 -1.55
CA VAL A 122 -8.59 -5.42 -1.79
C VAL A 122 -9.96 -6.06 -1.55
N TYR A 123 -10.70 -5.61 -0.54
CA TYR A 123 -12.07 -6.04 -0.29
C TYR A 123 -12.97 -5.77 -1.50
N ILE A 124 -12.99 -4.54 -2.03
CA ILE A 124 -13.83 -4.17 -3.18
C ILE A 124 -13.48 -5.02 -4.41
N LEU A 125 -12.20 -5.28 -4.65
CA LEU A 125 -11.73 -6.08 -5.78
C LEU A 125 -12.12 -7.56 -5.69
N HIS A 126 -12.21 -8.10 -4.47
CA HIS A 126 -12.37 -9.55 -4.25
C HIS A 126 -13.66 -9.97 -3.56
N LYS A 127 -14.53 -9.03 -3.16
CA LYS A 127 -15.87 -9.33 -2.61
C LYS A 127 -16.77 -10.04 -3.62
N THR A 128 -16.57 -9.81 -4.91
CA THR A 128 -17.45 -10.28 -5.99
C THR A 128 -17.00 -11.60 -6.62
N LYS A 129 -15.81 -12.11 -6.27
CA LYS A 129 -15.38 -13.44 -6.74
C LYS A 129 -15.97 -14.53 -5.83
N ARG A 130 -17.22 -14.92 -6.11
CA ARG A 130 -17.65 -16.31 -5.88
C ARG A 130 -17.03 -17.13 -7.02
N ILE A 131 -15.90 -17.76 -6.74
CA ILE A 131 -15.53 -18.99 -7.44
C ILE A 131 -16.11 -20.12 -6.60
#